data_AF-A0A535EAX2-F1
#
_entry.id   AF-A0A535EAX2-F1
#
_cell.length_a   1.000
_cell.length_b   1.000
_cell.length_c   1.000
_cell.angle_alpha   90.00
_cell.angle_beta   90.00
_cell.angle_gamma   90.00
#
_symmetry.space_group_name_H-M   'P 1'
#
loop_
_entity.id
_entity.type
_entity.pdbx_description
1 polymer ?
#
loop_
_entity_poly.entity_id
_entity_poly.type
_entity_poly.pdbx_seq_one_letter_code
_entity_poly.pdbx_strand_id
1 'polypeptide(L)'
;MTPFAELALVLAIFVLTPITLFRVIREPLTIGSARLLLTLYPVAALSALGALALDQGLFSAVIACGWLIFTGVAFGYALARALPRSTMRLEESCIDAGLAYLAVGGVWFVAWRSGATFAGFEAHTALLTAIHFHYAGFVSLVLCGFAAREFRARDDLAWRMLRPAAIAVVVGPALVAIGIASSSVLEAIAAIVLACGVAVFAVVVLARVVPLRRTRVSRALLGISAIAAIAAMVLAVMYAVGGLLGSPTISVEAMERTHGVINALGYGLCGALAWLLEPPRAAMLDRRPPFSSLASGLRVGADFFERRALIATNSAVRGLVDDLAQFNSVEFEAGRVAQPIRAFYEDTESFDLRLFPRWRGAARRFARRYAGFSGRLEQVHYALSAAEGAGIESRIVALDPHVDGRAGVRGWVRWYRGSGRAIYVAAYATHRDSRRAYMNIAFPLPGGNLASILRPQNHGADGIVLTSHTDPARPGDEGVYFASALVPIRLPINETIFVWTLVDASAPRDLVARGGPTTVAVARHDAW
;
A
#
# COMPACT_ATOMS: atom_id res chain seq x y z
N MET A 1 -37.83 -20.29 11.64
CA MET A 1 -36.43 -20.14 11.17
C MET A 1 -35.86 -18.87 11.79
N THR A 2 -34.59 -18.89 12.19
CA THR A 2 -34.01 -18.12 13.31
C THR A 2 -33.95 -16.60 13.08
N PRO A 3 -34.75 -15.78 13.81
CA PRO A 3 -34.76 -14.32 13.71
C PRO A 3 -33.38 -13.67 13.93
N PHE A 4 -32.48 -14.38 14.61
CA PHE A 4 -31.19 -13.87 15.00
C PHE A 4 -30.21 -13.69 13.83
N ALA A 5 -30.14 -14.64 12.88
CA ALA A 5 -29.17 -14.57 11.78
C ALA A 5 -29.43 -13.33 10.91
N GLU A 6 -30.69 -13.09 10.55
CA GLU A 6 -31.10 -11.90 9.82
C GLU A 6 -30.84 -10.62 10.63
N LEU A 7 -31.17 -10.62 11.92
CA LEU A 7 -30.90 -9.48 12.80
C LEU A 7 -29.39 -9.18 12.93
N ALA A 8 -28.53 -10.20 12.94
CA ALA A 8 -27.09 -10.02 12.93
C ALA A 8 -26.63 -9.35 11.63
N LEU A 9 -27.17 -9.76 10.48
CA LEU A 9 -26.85 -9.10 9.21
C LEU A 9 -27.34 -7.63 9.18
N VAL A 10 -28.55 -7.37 9.69
CA VAL A 10 -29.07 -6.01 9.87
C VAL A 10 -28.14 -5.18 10.77
N LEU A 11 -27.73 -5.72 11.93
CA LEU A 11 -26.80 -5.05 12.83
C LEU A 11 -25.48 -4.72 12.13
N ALA A 12 -24.95 -5.65 11.32
CA ALA A 12 -23.72 -5.42 10.57
C ALA A 12 -23.86 -4.30 9.53
N ILE A 13 -24.93 -4.31 8.73
CA ILE A 13 -25.16 -3.34 7.64
C ILE A 13 -25.45 -1.94 8.19
N PHE A 14 -26.35 -1.84 9.17
CA PHE A 14 -26.93 -0.56 9.62
C PHE A 14 -26.22 0.07 10.82
N VAL A 15 -25.44 -0.70 11.59
CA VAL A 15 -24.76 -0.20 12.79
C VAL A 15 -23.25 -0.37 12.70
N LEU A 16 -22.77 -1.59 12.49
CA LEU A 16 -21.32 -1.84 12.56
C LEU A 16 -20.60 -1.23 11.36
N THR A 17 -21.12 -1.39 10.15
CA THR A 17 -20.52 -0.82 8.93
C THR A 17 -20.35 0.69 8.99
N PRO A 18 -21.38 1.51 9.27
CA PRO A 18 -21.17 2.96 9.35
C PRO A 18 -20.22 3.34 10.50
N ILE A 19 -20.29 2.67 11.66
CA ILE A 19 -19.37 2.98 12.77
C ILE A 19 -17.92 2.69 12.39
N THR A 20 -17.61 1.51 11.85
CA THR A 20 -16.23 1.13 11.52
C THR A 20 -15.75 1.85 10.26
N LEU A 21 -16.54 1.89 9.19
CA LEU A 21 -16.19 2.51 7.92
C LEU A 21 -15.95 4.01 8.06
N PHE A 22 -16.84 4.75 8.73
CA PHE A 22 -16.67 6.20 8.89
C PHE A 22 -15.43 6.56 9.72
N ARG A 23 -14.95 5.65 10.57
CA ARG A 23 -13.68 5.81 11.29
C ARG A 23 -12.48 5.62 10.38
N VAL A 24 -12.56 4.71 9.41
CA VAL A 24 -11.51 4.52 8.41
C VAL A 24 -11.49 5.67 7.39
N ILE A 25 -12.65 6.22 7.02
CA ILE A 25 -12.80 7.24 5.96
C ILE A 25 -12.39 8.65 6.40
N ARG A 26 -12.46 8.99 7.69
CA ARG A 26 -12.11 10.34 8.20
C ARG A 26 -10.60 10.65 8.21
N GLU A 27 -9.76 9.79 7.63
CA GLU A 27 -8.32 10.01 7.50
C GLU A 27 -8.00 10.89 6.28
N PRO A 28 -6.96 11.75 6.33
CA PRO A 28 -6.67 12.79 5.33
C PRO A 28 -6.21 12.29 3.95
N LEU A 29 -6.45 11.02 3.62
CA LEU A 29 -6.11 10.44 2.32
C LEU A 29 -7.40 10.12 1.59
N THR A 30 -7.50 10.60 0.35
CA THR A 30 -8.57 10.31 -0.62
C THR A 30 -9.90 11.01 -0.42
N ILE A 31 -9.89 12.33 -0.56
CA ILE A 31 -11.09 13.19 -0.52
C ILE A 31 -12.18 12.76 -1.54
N GLY A 32 -11.82 12.12 -2.67
CA GLY A 32 -12.78 11.68 -3.69
C GLY A 32 -13.55 10.40 -3.35
N SER A 33 -12.86 9.27 -3.17
CA SER A 33 -13.49 7.97 -2.88
C SER A 33 -14.10 7.88 -1.48
N ALA A 34 -13.51 8.57 -0.50
CA ALA A 34 -14.10 8.76 0.83
C ALA A 34 -15.50 9.41 0.75
N ARG A 35 -15.61 10.51 0.01
CA ARG A 35 -16.89 11.22 -0.19
C ARG A 35 -17.89 10.33 -0.91
N LEU A 36 -17.46 9.61 -1.94
CA LEU A 36 -18.32 8.69 -2.69
C LEU A 36 -18.94 7.62 -1.79
N LEU A 37 -18.16 7.03 -0.88
CA LEU A 37 -18.69 6.05 0.09
C LEU A 37 -19.71 6.67 1.04
N LEU A 38 -19.44 7.88 1.54
CA LEU A 38 -20.35 8.60 2.43
C LEU A 38 -21.67 8.96 1.74
N THR A 39 -21.63 9.38 0.47
CA THR A 39 -22.83 9.72 -0.30
C THR A 39 -23.62 8.50 -0.75
N LEU A 40 -22.95 7.39 -1.08
CA LEU A 40 -23.63 6.17 -1.53
C LEU A 40 -24.23 5.34 -0.38
N TYR A 41 -23.67 5.42 0.83
CA TYR A 41 -24.11 4.58 1.95
C TYR A 41 -25.63 4.64 2.23
N PRO A 42 -26.28 5.82 2.35
CA PRO A 42 -27.72 5.87 2.65
C PRO A 42 -28.56 5.17 1.58
N VAL A 43 -28.22 5.36 0.30
CA VAL A 43 -28.92 4.71 -0.82
C VAL A 43 -28.71 3.20 -0.77
N ALA A 44 -27.48 2.74 -0.54
CA ALA A 44 -27.16 1.32 -0.44
C ALA A 44 -27.82 0.64 0.77
N ALA A 45 -27.89 1.34 1.91
CA ALA A 45 -28.56 0.86 3.12
C ALA A 45 -30.08 0.75 2.91
N LEU A 46 -30.71 1.73 2.24
CA LEU A 46 -32.12 1.64 1.85
C LEU A 46 -32.37 0.50 0.86
N SER A 47 -31.44 0.27 -0.07
CA SER A 47 -31.46 -0.88 -0.97
C SER A 47 -31.42 -2.20 -0.19
N ALA A 48 -30.50 -2.34 0.77
CA ALA A 48 -30.44 -3.52 1.63
C ALA A 48 -31.72 -3.72 2.44
N LEU A 49 -32.28 -2.63 3.00
CA LEU A 49 -33.53 -2.66 3.75
C LEU A 49 -34.70 -3.13 2.88
N GLY A 50 -34.82 -2.58 1.66
CA GLY A 50 -35.83 -2.98 0.69
C GLY A 50 -35.69 -4.45 0.32
N ALA A 51 -34.47 -4.94 0.07
CA ALA A 51 -34.24 -6.35 -0.22
C ALA A 51 -34.64 -7.26 0.96
N LEU A 52 -34.34 -6.86 2.19
CA LEU A 52 -34.71 -7.60 3.41
C LEU A 52 -36.22 -7.61 3.68
N ALA A 53 -36.94 -6.56 3.27
CA ALA A 53 -38.39 -6.46 3.45
C ALA A 53 -39.21 -7.27 2.42
N LEU A 54 -38.57 -7.73 1.35
CA LEU A 54 -39.19 -8.55 0.30
C LEU A 54 -39.03 -10.05 0.60
N ASP A 55 -39.81 -10.89 -0.08
CA ASP A 55 -39.52 -12.32 -0.14
C ASP A 55 -38.27 -12.59 -1.00
N GLN A 56 -37.63 -13.74 -0.80
CA GLN A 56 -36.49 -14.13 -1.64
C GLN A 56 -36.93 -14.32 -3.10
N GLY A 57 -36.08 -13.89 -4.04
CA GLY A 57 -36.35 -14.00 -5.48
C GLY A 57 -35.55 -12.99 -6.29
N LEU A 58 -35.74 -13.02 -7.62
CA LEU A 58 -34.97 -12.18 -8.55
C LEU A 58 -35.10 -10.68 -8.23
N PHE A 59 -36.31 -10.20 -7.91
CA PHE A 59 -36.53 -8.80 -7.60
C PHE A 59 -35.78 -8.36 -6.31
N SER A 60 -35.85 -9.17 -5.26
CA SER A 60 -35.11 -8.97 -4.01
C SER A 60 -33.59 -8.97 -4.23
N ALA A 61 -33.07 -9.86 -5.09
CA ALA A 61 -31.66 -9.86 -5.48
C ALA A 61 -31.23 -8.60 -6.24
N VAL A 62 -32.05 -8.13 -7.19
CA VAL A 62 -31.77 -6.88 -7.93
C VAL A 62 -31.71 -5.69 -6.98
N ILE A 63 -32.63 -5.61 -6.02
CA ILE A 63 -32.60 -4.56 -4.99
C ILE A 63 -31.38 -4.74 -4.06
N ALA A 64 -30.98 -5.98 -3.74
CA ALA A 64 -29.77 -6.25 -2.95
C ALA A 64 -28.47 -5.81 -3.65
N CYS A 65 -28.45 -5.74 -4.99
CA CYS A 65 -27.28 -5.26 -5.75
C CYS A 65 -26.87 -3.83 -5.39
N GLY A 66 -27.78 -2.98 -4.89
CA GLY A 66 -27.40 -1.65 -4.39
C GLY A 66 -26.41 -1.72 -3.23
N TRP A 67 -26.55 -2.70 -2.33
CA TRP A 67 -25.56 -2.97 -1.28
C TRP A 67 -24.25 -3.50 -1.87
N LEU A 68 -24.33 -4.45 -2.81
CA LEU A 68 -23.14 -4.99 -3.49
C LEU A 68 -22.30 -3.90 -4.16
N ILE A 69 -22.94 -2.97 -4.89
CA ILE A 69 -22.26 -1.83 -5.53
C ILE A 69 -21.49 -1.02 -4.48
N PHE A 70 -22.12 -0.69 -3.36
CA PHE A 70 -21.47 0.04 -2.26
C PHE A 70 -20.26 -0.72 -1.69
N THR A 71 -20.40 -2.03 -1.45
CA THR A 71 -19.28 -2.85 -0.96
C THR A 71 -18.15 -2.97 -2.00
N GLY A 72 -18.46 -2.93 -3.30
CA GLY A 72 -17.48 -2.84 -4.39
C GLY A 72 -16.72 -1.51 -4.41
N VAL A 73 -17.39 -0.39 -4.13
CA VAL A 73 -16.73 0.91 -3.94
C VAL A 73 -15.83 0.87 -2.70
N ALA A 74 -16.24 0.18 -1.63
CA ALA A 74 -15.41 0.01 -0.43
C ALA A 74 -14.13 -0.81 -0.72
N PHE A 75 -14.22 -1.83 -1.56
CA PHE A 75 -13.06 -2.55 -2.08
C PHE A 75 -12.14 -1.65 -2.91
N GLY A 76 -12.69 -0.83 -3.82
CA GLY A 76 -11.90 0.16 -4.57
C GLY A 76 -11.19 1.17 -3.66
N TYR A 77 -11.84 1.61 -2.58
CA TYR A 77 -11.25 2.46 -1.56
C TYR A 77 -10.10 1.76 -0.81
N ALA A 78 -10.25 0.47 -0.50
CA ALA A 78 -9.17 -0.34 0.07
C ALA A 78 -7.93 -0.39 -0.85
N LEU A 79 -8.13 -0.62 -2.15
CA LEU A 79 -7.04 -0.61 -3.14
C LEU A 79 -6.38 0.78 -3.23
N ALA A 80 -7.17 1.85 -3.22
CA ALA A 80 -6.66 3.23 -3.26
C ALA A 80 -5.84 3.61 -2.01
N ARG A 81 -6.07 2.94 -0.88
CA ARG A 81 -5.26 3.03 0.35
C ARG A 81 -4.04 2.11 0.32
N ALA A 82 -4.17 0.92 -0.27
CA ALA A 82 -3.12 -0.10 -0.29
C ALA A 82 -2.01 0.20 -1.30
N LEU A 83 -2.37 0.50 -2.56
CA LEU A 83 -1.43 0.60 -3.68
C LEU A 83 -0.36 1.70 -3.55
N PRO A 84 -0.65 2.88 -2.96
CA PRO A 84 0.36 3.91 -2.78
C PRO A 84 1.38 3.64 -1.67
N ARG A 85 1.15 2.65 -0.80
CA ARG A 85 2.01 2.45 0.39
C ARG A 85 3.40 1.94 -0.01
N SER A 86 4.44 2.61 0.48
CA SER A 86 5.85 2.23 0.26
C SER A 86 6.25 0.94 0.98
N THR A 87 5.55 0.62 2.07
CA THR A 87 5.82 -0.53 2.95
C THR A 87 4.56 -1.31 3.26
N MET A 88 4.70 -2.64 3.38
CA MET A 88 3.61 -3.48 3.86
C MET A 88 3.39 -3.23 5.35
N ARG A 89 2.39 -2.41 5.65
CA ARG A 89 1.95 -2.11 7.02
C ARG A 89 0.79 -3.01 7.39
N LEU A 90 1.06 -4.07 8.15
CA LEU A 90 0.06 -5.08 8.48
C LEU A 90 -1.14 -4.49 9.24
N GLU A 91 -0.95 -3.46 10.06
CA GLU A 91 -2.05 -2.77 10.75
C GLU A 91 -3.03 -2.10 9.78
N GLU A 92 -2.53 -1.55 8.67
CA GLU A 92 -3.35 -0.97 7.61
C GLU A 92 -3.89 -2.05 6.68
N SER A 93 -3.10 -3.10 6.41
CA SER A 93 -3.52 -4.22 5.59
C SER A 93 -4.66 -5.01 6.24
N CYS A 94 -4.75 -5.08 7.57
CA CYS A 94 -5.95 -5.61 8.25
C CYS A 94 -7.21 -4.83 7.86
N ILE A 95 -7.14 -3.50 7.89
CA ILE A 95 -8.28 -2.63 7.56
C ILE A 95 -8.63 -2.74 6.07
N ASP A 96 -7.62 -2.70 5.20
CA ASP A 96 -7.82 -2.82 3.75
C ASP A 96 -8.40 -4.20 3.37
N ALA A 97 -7.91 -5.28 3.97
CA ALA A 97 -8.48 -6.60 3.82
C ALA A 97 -9.93 -6.65 4.33
N GLY A 98 -10.22 -5.99 5.45
CA GLY A 98 -11.57 -5.85 5.98
C GLY A 98 -12.54 -5.27 4.96
N LEU A 99 -12.17 -4.12 4.38
CA LEU A 99 -12.94 -3.45 3.34
C LEU A 99 -13.10 -4.30 2.07
N ALA A 100 -12.10 -5.10 1.73
CA ALA A 100 -12.17 -6.01 0.60
C ALA A 100 -13.13 -7.18 0.84
N TYR A 101 -13.06 -7.80 2.02
CA TYR A 101 -13.96 -8.89 2.39
C TYR A 101 -15.42 -8.44 2.55
N LEU A 102 -15.67 -7.16 2.84
CA LEU A 102 -17.03 -6.61 2.81
C LEU A 102 -17.69 -6.81 1.43
N ALA A 103 -16.93 -6.70 0.33
CA ALA A 103 -17.43 -6.97 -1.02
C ALA A 103 -17.85 -8.45 -1.20
N VAL A 104 -17.10 -9.38 -0.60
CA VAL A 104 -17.47 -10.80 -0.58
C VAL A 104 -18.76 -11.00 0.19
N GLY A 105 -18.92 -10.32 1.33
CA GLY A 105 -20.19 -10.30 2.08
C GLY A 105 -21.36 -9.76 1.26
N GLY A 106 -21.14 -8.72 0.45
CA GLY A 106 -22.13 -8.18 -0.48
C GLY A 106 -22.57 -9.17 -1.56
N VAL A 107 -21.63 -9.95 -2.12
CA VAL A 107 -21.95 -11.00 -3.12
C VAL A 107 -22.84 -12.06 -2.50
N TRP A 108 -22.48 -12.55 -1.31
CA TRP A 108 -23.27 -13.57 -0.62
C TRP A 108 -24.63 -13.05 -0.13
N PHE A 109 -24.73 -11.76 0.20
CA PHE A 109 -26.03 -11.13 0.48
C PHE A 109 -26.96 -11.20 -0.75
N VAL A 110 -26.47 -10.82 -1.94
CA VAL A 110 -27.26 -10.92 -3.19
C VAL A 110 -27.62 -12.38 -3.48
N ALA A 111 -26.68 -13.31 -3.31
CA ALA A 111 -26.93 -14.75 -3.50
C ALA A 111 -28.05 -15.24 -2.57
N TRP A 112 -28.00 -14.92 -1.28
CA TRP A 112 -29.05 -15.26 -0.33
C TRP A 112 -30.41 -14.65 -0.72
N ARG A 113 -30.44 -13.36 -1.08
CA ARG A 113 -31.69 -12.68 -1.48
C ARG A 113 -32.30 -13.22 -2.77
N SER A 114 -31.51 -13.87 -3.62
CA SER A 114 -32.01 -14.52 -4.84
C SER A 114 -32.87 -15.77 -4.58
N GLY A 115 -32.67 -16.43 -3.43
CA GLY A 115 -33.29 -17.73 -3.12
C GLY A 115 -32.77 -18.91 -3.95
N ALA A 116 -31.87 -18.66 -4.92
CA ALA A 116 -31.27 -19.69 -5.74
C ALA A 116 -30.06 -20.34 -5.05
N THR A 117 -29.76 -21.59 -5.42
CA THR A 117 -28.49 -22.21 -5.05
C THR A 117 -27.34 -21.49 -5.76
N PHE A 118 -26.31 -21.11 -5.00
CA PHE A 118 -25.16 -20.37 -5.53
C PHE A 118 -23.87 -21.09 -5.15
N ALA A 119 -23.05 -21.42 -6.15
CA ALA A 119 -21.82 -22.21 -5.98
C ALA A 119 -22.04 -23.55 -5.24
N GLY A 120 -23.21 -24.16 -5.39
CA GLY A 120 -23.59 -25.42 -4.72
C GLY A 120 -24.13 -25.26 -3.30
N PHE A 121 -24.23 -24.03 -2.78
CA PHE A 121 -24.73 -23.75 -1.44
C PHE A 121 -26.20 -23.30 -1.46
N GLU A 122 -26.95 -23.77 -0.45
CA GLU A 122 -28.34 -23.38 -0.22
C GLU A 122 -28.45 -21.97 0.40
N ALA A 123 -29.67 -21.42 0.39
CA ALA A 123 -29.94 -20.06 0.85
C ALA A 123 -29.52 -19.81 2.32
N HIS A 124 -29.71 -20.78 3.22
CA HIS A 124 -29.30 -20.62 4.63
C HIS A 124 -27.78 -20.50 4.76
N THR A 125 -27.02 -21.34 4.04
CA THR A 125 -25.56 -21.24 4.02
C THR A 125 -25.11 -19.91 3.41
N ALA A 126 -25.77 -19.45 2.35
CA ALA A 126 -25.48 -18.13 1.76
C ALA A 126 -25.67 -16.97 2.76
N LEU A 127 -26.72 -17.02 3.59
CA LEU A 127 -26.95 -16.06 4.68
C LEU A 127 -25.81 -16.11 5.71
N LEU A 128 -25.45 -17.30 6.19
CA LEU A 128 -24.37 -17.45 7.16
C LEU A 128 -23.02 -16.98 6.59
N THR A 129 -22.74 -17.26 5.33
CA THR A 129 -21.52 -16.79 4.65
C THR A 129 -21.53 -15.25 4.51
N ALA A 130 -22.67 -14.65 4.16
CA ALA A 130 -22.82 -13.20 4.13
C ALA A 130 -22.51 -12.59 5.51
N ILE A 131 -23.09 -13.13 6.58
CA ILE A 131 -22.83 -12.71 7.97
C ILE A 131 -21.34 -12.87 8.30
N HIS A 132 -20.75 -14.03 8.00
CA HIS A 132 -19.34 -14.31 8.31
C HIS A 132 -18.39 -13.28 7.68
N PHE A 133 -18.61 -12.90 6.41
CA PHE A 133 -17.78 -11.89 5.75
C PHE A 133 -18.05 -10.46 6.23
N HIS A 134 -19.26 -10.12 6.69
CA HIS A 134 -19.50 -8.82 7.33
C HIS A 134 -18.86 -8.74 8.74
N TYR A 135 -18.81 -9.85 9.47
CA TYR A 135 -18.25 -9.90 10.83
C TYR A 135 -16.77 -10.28 10.85
N ALA A 136 -16.43 -11.54 10.61
CA ALA A 136 -15.06 -12.04 10.65
C ALA A 136 -14.22 -11.45 9.50
N GLY A 137 -14.81 -11.33 8.31
CA GLY A 137 -14.16 -10.75 7.14
C GLY A 137 -13.96 -9.24 7.23
N PHE A 138 -14.91 -8.48 7.76
CA PHE A 138 -14.84 -7.01 7.76
C PHE A 138 -14.67 -6.42 9.15
N VAL A 139 -15.67 -6.50 10.04
CA VAL A 139 -15.63 -5.82 11.35
C VAL A 139 -14.42 -6.25 12.18
N SER A 140 -14.20 -7.56 12.33
CA SER A 140 -13.09 -8.12 13.09
C SER A 140 -11.73 -7.60 12.59
N LEU A 141 -11.53 -7.63 11.27
CA LEU A 141 -10.32 -7.17 10.63
C LEU A 141 -10.06 -5.67 10.82
N VAL A 142 -11.11 -4.84 10.74
CA VAL A 142 -11.00 -3.41 11.04
C VAL A 142 -10.66 -3.17 12.52
N LEU A 143 -11.30 -3.87 13.44
CA LEU A 143 -11.03 -3.77 14.88
C LEU A 143 -9.59 -4.22 15.22
N CYS A 144 -9.11 -5.31 14.63
CA CYS A 144 -7.72 -5.76 14.74
C CYS A 144 -6.74 -4.72 14.19
N GLY A 145 -7.06 -4.07 13.07
CA GLY A 145 -6.26 -2.97 12.51
C GLY A 145 -6.18 -1.76 13.45
N PHE A 146 -7.31 -1.36 14.05
CA PHE A 146 -7.35 -0.29 15.06
C PHE A 146 -6.50 -0.60 16.30
N ALA A 147 -6.59 -1.83 16.82
CA ALA A 147 -5.76 -2.28 17.91
C ALA A 147 -4.26 -2.30 17.54
N ALA A 148 -3.94 -2.79 16.33
CA ALA A 148 -2.57 -2.86 15.83
C ALA A 148 -1.91 -1.47 15.71
N ARG A 149 -2.67 -0.45 15.28
CA ARG A 149 -2.19 0.95 15.23
C ARG A 149 -1.78 1.47 16.61
N GLU A 150 -2.57 1.19 17.64
CA GLU A 150 -2.25 1.63 19.01
C GLU A 150 -0.96 1.01 19.53
N PHE A 151 -0.76 -0.27 19.21
CA PHE A 151 0.36 -1.06 19.68
C PHE A 151 1.68 -0.75 18.97
N ARG A 152 1.67 -0.71 17.62
CA ARG A 152 2.87 -0.39 16.83
C ARG A 152 3.47 0.96 17.21
N ALA A 153 2.63 1.93 17.55
CA ALA A 153 3.09 3.26 17.96
C ALA A 153 3.88 3.28 19.29
N ARG A 154 3.94 2.16 20.03
CA ARG A 154 4.54 2.08 21.36
C ARG A 154 5.66 1.07 21.46
N ASP A 155 5.52 -0.07 20.78
CA ASP A 155 6.45 -1.21 20.93
C ASP A 155 6.61 -1.95 19.60
N ASP A 156 7.64 -1.58 18.81
CA ASP A 156 7.91 -2.21 17.52
C ASP A 156 8.35 -3.67 17.66
N LEU A 157 9.07 -4.01 18.74
CA LEU A 157 9.55 -5.37 18.97
C LEU A 157 8.37 -6.31 19.22
N ALA A 158 7.47 -5.93 20.13
CA ALA A 158 6.31 -6.73 20.41
C ALA A 158 5.36 -6.78 19.19
N TRP A 159 5.30 -5.72 18.37
CA TRP A 159 4.55 -5.75 17.10
C TRP A 159 5.09 -6.79 16.12
N ARG A 160 6.42 -6.96 16.04
CA ARG A 160 7.02 -8.02 15.21
C ARG A 160 6.52 -9.41 15.63
N MET A 161 6.32 -9.64 16.93
CA MET A 161 5.79 -10.90 17.46
C MET A 161 4.31 -11.11 17.11
N LEU A 162 3.54 -10.05 16.87
CA LEU A 162 2.11 -10.13 16.48
C LEU A 162 1.88 -10.29 14.98
N ARG A 163 2.91 -10.16 14.14
CA ARG A 163 2.77 -10.30 12.67
C ARG A 163 2.14 -11.62 12.25
N PRO A 164 2.49 -12.79 12.82
CA PRO A 164 1.84 -14.05 12.46
C PRO A 164 0.34 -14.03 12.74
N ALA A 165 -0.08 -13.47 13.88
CA ALA A 165 -1.50 -13.31 14.22
C ALA A 165 -2.20 -12.36 13.23
N ALA A 166 -1.58 -11.24 12.85
CA ALA A 166 -2.13 -10.33 11.85
C ALA A 166 -2.32 -11.01 10.48
N ILE A 167 -1.33 -11.78 10.04
CA ILE A 167 -1.42 -12.56 8.79
C ILE A 167 -2.53 -13.60 8.90
N ALA A 168 -2.65 -14.30 10.03
CA ALA A 168 -3.70 -15.28 10.27
C ALA A 168 -5.10 -14.66 10.19
N VAL A 169 -5.32 -13.48 10.77
CA VAL A 169 -6.62 -12.79 10.68
C VAL A 169 -6.91 -12.27 9.26
N VAL A 170 -5.90 -11.83 8.51
CA VAL A 170 -6.06 -11.34 7.12
C VAL A 170 -6.37 -12.48 6.15
N VAL A 171 -5.64 -13.58 6.24
CA VAL A 171 -5.74 -14.69 5.28
C VAL A 171 -6.78 -15.73 5.72
N GLY A 172 -7.05 -15.82 7.01
CA GLY A 172 -7.93 -16.81 7.63
C GLY A 172 -9.33 -16.90 7.01
N PRO A 173 -10.10 -15.80 6.87
CA PRO A 173 -11.45 -15.87 6.31
C PRO A 173 -11.49 -16.49 4.90
N ALA A 174 -10.52 -16.16 4.04
CA ALA A 174 -10.40 -16.77 2.71
C ALA A 174 -10.05 -18.25 2.79
N LEU A 175 -9.12 -18.64 3.67
CA LEU A 175 -8.75 -20.06 3.84
C LEU A 175 -9.90 -20.90 4.39
N VAL A 176 -10.69 -20.35 5.33
CA VAL A 176 -11.90 -21.02 5.85
C VAL A 176 -12.89 -21.23 4.71
N ALA A 177 -13.17 -20.19 3.91
CA ALA A 177 -14.08 -20.30 2.77
C ALA A 177 -13.61 -21.33 1.72
N ILE A 178 -12.30 -21.36 1.41
CA ILE A 178 -11.70 -22.38 0.54
C ILE A 178 -11.84 -23.77 1.16
N GLY A 179 -11.62 -23.90 2.47
CA GLY A 179 -11.78 -25.14 3.22
C GLY A 179 -13.20 -25.70 3.11
N ILE A 180 -14.22 -24.87 3.38
CA ILE A 180 -15.64 -25.26 3.24
C ILE A 180 -15.94 -25.81 1.84
N ALA A 181 -15.35 -25.20 0.80
CA ALA A 181 -15.59 -25.60 -0.58
C ALA A 181 -14.78 -26.84 -1.03
N SER A 182 -13.76 -27.27 -0.29
CA SER A 182 -12.79 -28.26 -0.78
C SER A 182 -12.44 -29.40 0.19
N SER A 183 -12.27 -29.12 1.48
CA SER A 183 -11.81 -30.08 2.47
C SER A 183 -12.17 -29.65 3.89
N SER A 184 -12.87 -30.51 4.62
CA SER A 184 -13.20 -30.32 6.05
C SER A 184 -11.96 -30.22 6.94
N VAL A 185 -10.86 -30.87 6.56
CA VAL A 185 -9.59 -30.76 7.28
C VAL A 185 -8.99 -29.37 7.11
N LEU A 186 -8.97 -28.85 5.87
CA LEU A 186 -8.50 -27.50 5.60
C LEU A 186 -9.39 -26.45 6.29
N GLU A 187 -10.71 -26.63 6.24
CA GLU A 187 -11.68 -25.78 6.93
C GLU A 187 -11.34 -25.66 8.42
N ALA A 188 -11.18 -26.80 9.10
CA ALA A 188 -10.93 -26.81 10.53
C ALA A 188 -9.56 -26.23 10.89
N ILE A 189 -8.50 -26.57 10.15
CA ILE A 189 -7.17 -25.98 10.38
C ILE A 189 -7.21 -24.46 10.18
N ALA A 190 -7.85 -23.99 9.10
CA ALA A 190 -7.99 -22.57 8.81
C ALA A 190 -8.81 -21.85 9.90
N ALA A 191 -9.90 -22.46 10.37
CA ALA A 191 -10.74 -21.92 11.44
C ALA A 191 -9.98 -21.81 12.77
N ILE A 192 -9.20 -22.84 13.13
CA ILE A 192 -8.35 -22.82 14.33
C ILE A 192 -7.28 -21.73 14.22
N VAL A 193 -6.59 -21.62 13.07
CA VAL A 193 -5.57 -20.59 12.85
C VAL A 193 -6.16 -19.19 12.94
N LEU A 194 -7.31 -18.95 12.31
CA LEU A 194 -8.04 -17.68 12.41
C LEU A 194 -8.45 -17.39 13.85
N ALA A 195 -9.01 -18.37 14.55
CA ALA A 195 -9.46 -18.22 15.93
C ALA A 195 -8.31 -17.89 16.89
N CYS A 196 -7.17 -18.58 16.74
CA CYS A 196 -5.95 -18.26 17.48
C CYS A 196 -5.46 -16.84 17.18
N GLY A 197 -5.44 -16.42 15.91
CA GLY A 197 -5.06 -15.06 15.52
C GLY A 197 -5.92 -13.99 16.20
N VAL A 198 -7.24 -14.14 16.15
CA VAL A 198 -8.20 -13.22 16.80
C VAL A 198 -8.04 -13.24 18.32
N ALA A 199 -7.88 -14.41 18.93
CA ALA A 199 -7.70 -14.55 20.38
C ALA A 199 -6.41 -13.86 20.86
N VAL A 200 -5.30 -13.99 20.11
CA VAL A 200 -4.05 -13.27 20.43
C VAL A 200 -4.27 -11.76 20.40
N PHE A 201 -4.95 -11.23 19.37
CA PHE A 201 -5.29 -9.80 19.33
C PHE A 201 -6.15 -9.38 20.52
N ALA A 202 -7.16 -10.17 20.87
CA ALA A 202 -8.05 -9.88 21.98
C ALA A 202 -7.30 -9.83 23.32
N VAL A 203 -6.39 -10.78 23.58
CA VAL A 203 -5.54 -10.79 24.78
C VAL A 203 -4.64 -9.56 24.83
N VAL A 204 -4.00 -9.20 23.71
CA VAL A 204 -3.16 -7.99 23.66
C VAL A 204 -3.99 -6.71 23.85
N VAL A 205 -5.18 -6.63 23.26
CA VAL A 205 -6.09 -5.51 23.47
C VAL A 205 -6.43 -5.37 24.95
N LEU A 206 -6.79 -6.47 25.62
CA LEU A 206 -7.13 -6.48 27.04
C LEU A 206 -5.94 -6.06 27.92
N ALA A 207 -4.75 -6.59 27.66
CA ALA A 207 -3.57 -6.34 28.48
C ALA A 207 -2.91 -4.98 28.22
N ARG A 208 -2.98 -4.48 26.98
CA ARG A 208 -2.14 -3.36 26.52
C ARG A 208 -2.92 -2.18 26.00
N VAL A 209 -4.14 -2.34 25.49
CA VAL A 209 -4.94 -1.24 24.90
C VAL A 209 -6.02 -0.73 25.85
N VAL A 210 -6.75 -1.63 26.51
CA VAL A 210 -7.79 -1.28 27.48
C VAL A 210 -7.28 -0.35 28.60
N PRO A 211 -6.11 -0.57 29.23
CA PRO A 211 -5.60 0.32 30.27
C PRO A 211 -5.32 1.76 29.79
N LEU A 212 -5.17 1.94 28.48
CA LEU A 212 -4.82 3.22 27.85
C LEU A 212 -6.03 4.08 27.51
N ARG A 213 -7.24 3.52 27.62
CA ARG A 213 -8.48 4.26 27.34
C ARG A 213 -8.73 5.29 28.42
N ARG A 214 -8.98 6.52 27.99
CA ARG A 214 -9.17 7.71 28.84
C ARG A 214 -10.49 7.60 29.61
N THR A 215 -11.55 7.17 28.94
CA THR A 215 -12.89 7.09 29.55
C THR A 215 -13.17 5.72 30.14
N ARG A 216 -13.88 5.67 31.27
CA ARG A 216 -14.31 4.41 31.90
C ARG A 216 -15.23 3.60 30.98
N VAL A 217 -16.09 4.28 30.21
CA VAL A 217 -17.02 3.65 29.26
C VAL A 217 -16.28 2.98 28.11
N SER A 218 -15.35 3.67 27.44
CA SER A 218 -14.55 3.06 26.36
C SER A 218 -13.71 1.88 26.89
N ARG A 219 -13.15 2.00 28.09
CA ARG A 219 -12.41 0.92 28.76
C ARG A 219 -13.30 -0.31 28.99
N ALA A 220 -14.49 -0.12 29.53
CA ALA A 220 -15.44 -1.21 29.78
C ALA A 220 -15.88 -1.88 28.47
N LEU A 221 -16.29 -1.08 27.46
CA LEU A 221 -16.72 -1.60 26.16
C LEU A 221 -15.61 -2.36 25.45
N LEU A 222 -14.39 -1.84 25.43
CA LEU A 222 -13.26 -2.52 24.80
C LEU A 222 -12.84 -3.78 25.57
N GLY A 223 -12.93 -3.75 26.90
CA GLY A 223 -12.70 -4.92 27.75
C GLY A 223 -13.72 -6.04 27.50
N ILE A 224 -15.02 -5.69 27.48
CA ILE A 224 -16.10 -6.61 27.12
C ILE A 224 -15.88 -7.19 25.72
N SER A 225 -15.53 -6.35 24.76
CA SER A 225 -15.24 -6.79 23.38
C SER A 225 -14.10 -7.81 23.32
N ALA A 226 -12.98 -7.55 24.02
CA ALA A 226 -11.86 -8.48 24.06
C ALA A 226 -12.22 -9.82 24.73
N ILE A 227 -12.93 -9.79 25.87
CA ILE A 227 -13.35 -11.01 26.58
C ILE A 227 -14.34 -11.81 25.72
N ALA A 228 -15.30 -11.13 25.08
CA ALA A 228 -16.26 -11.76 24.18
C ALA A 228 -15.56 -12.41 22.98
N ALA A 229 -14.56 -11.76 22.38
CA ALA A 229 -13.77 -12.34 21.31
C ALA A 229 -13.08 -13.64 21.76
N ILE A 230 -12.42 -13.64 22.92
CA ILE A 230 -11.77 -14.85 23.46
C ILE A 230 -12.79 -15.98 23.64
N ALA A 231 -13.93 -15.70 24.28
CA ALA A 231 -14.98 -16.68 24.50
C ALA A 231 -15.53 -17.25 23.17
N ALA A 232 -15.78 -16.39 22.19
CA ALA A 232 -16.23 -16.81 20.87
C ALA A 232 -15.20 -17.67 20.12
N MET A 233 -13.91 -17.34 20.23
CA MET A 233 -12.84 -18.12 19.59
C MET A 233 -12.67 -19.50 20.23
N VAL A 234 -12.87 -19.63 21.56
CA VAL A 234 -12.91 -20.95 22.23
C VAL A 234 -14.02 -21.83 21.63
N LEU A 235 -15.23 -21.28 21.46
CA LEU A 235 -16.34 -22.01 20.83
C LEU A 235 -16.01 -22.41 19.39
N ALA A 236 -15.39 -21.51 18.61
CA ALA A 236 -14.99 -21.80 17.23
C ALA A 236 -13.98 -22.96 17.15
N VAL A 237 -12.97 -22.99 18.05
CA VAL A 237 -12.00 -24.07 18.13
C VAL A 237 -12.67 -25.38 18.54
N MET A 238 -13.54 -25.36 19.55
CA MET A 238 -14.28 -26.56 19.98
C MET A 238 -15.10 -27.17 18.84
N TYR A 239 -15.76 -26.35 18.05
CA TYR A 239 -16.53 -26.79 16.89
C TYR A 239 -15.66 -27.34 15.76
N ALA A 240 -14.57 -26.64 15.42
CA ALA A 240 -13.63 -27.10 14.39
C ALA A 240 -12.99 -28.45 14.77
N VAL A 241 -12.59 -28.62 16.03
CA VAL A 241 -12.05 -29.88 16.55
C VAL A 241 -13.10 -30.97 16.59
N GLY A 242 -14.33 -30.68 17.03
CA GLY A 242 -15.43 -31.64 17.01
C GLY A 242 -15.74 -32.16 15.60
N GLY A 243 -15.71 -31.26 14.60
CA GLY A 243 -15.86 -31.62 13.19
C GLY A 243 -14.73 -32.53 12.69
N LEU A 244 -13.47 -32.22 13.02
CA LEU A 244 -12.31 -33.07 12.67
C LEU A 244 -12.37 -34.47 13.28
N LEU A 245 -12.82 -34.56 14.53
CA LEU A 245 -12.90 -35.83 15.25
C LEU A 245 -14.16 -36.63 14.90
N GLY A 246 -15.04 -36.12 14.03
CA GLY A 246 -16.32 -36.75 13.70
C GLY A 246 -17.30 -36.80 14.87
N SER A 247 -17.07 -35.99 15.92
CA SER A 247 -17.89 -35.91 17.14
C SER A 247 -18.25 -34.45 17.41
N PRO A 248 -19.16 -33.86 16.61
CA PRO A 248 -19.57 -32.47 16.78
C PRO A 248 -20.33 -32.30 18.10
N THR A 249 -19.69 -31.64 19.07
CA THR A 249 -20.27 -31.36 20.39
C THR A 249 -21.21 -30.15 20.38
N ILE A 250 -21.12 -29.30 19.36
CA ILE A 250 -21.92 -28.09 19.20
C ILE A 250 -22.63 -28.17 17.84
N SER A 251 -23.96 -28.12 17.83
CA SER A 251 -24.74 -28.08 16.58
C SER A 251 -24.59 -26.73 15.88
N VAL A 252 -24.86 -26.68 14.57
CA VAL A 252 -24.84 -25.43 13.78
C VAL A 252 -25.77 -24.38 14.40
N GLU A 253 -26.97 -24.76 14.81
CA GLU A 253 -27.92 -23.84 15.46
C GLU A 253 -27.40 -23.34 16.82
N ALA A 254 -26.79 -24.21 17.63
CA ALA A 254 -26.18 -23.79 18.90
C ALA A 254 -25.00 -22.85 18.66
N MET A 255 -24.19 -23.09 17.63
CA MET A 255 -23.10 -22.21 17.21
C MET A 255 -23.63 -20.82 16.82
N GLU A 256 -24.66 -20.76 15.97
CA GLU A 256 -25.31 -19.51 15.56
C GLU A 256 -25.81 -18.71 16.77
N ARG A 257 -26.50 -19.36 17.71
CA ARG A 257 -27.11 -18.70 18.88
C ARG A 257 -26.13 -18.33 19.99
N THR A 258 -24.96 -18.96 20.06
CA THR A 258 -23.96 -18.68 21.10
C THR A 258 -22.82 -17.85 20.55
N HIS A 259 -21.97 -18.45 19.72
CA HIS A 259 -20.85 -17.77 19.06
C HIS A 259 -21.30 -16.58 18.22
N GLY A 260 -22.40 -16.71 17.47
CA GLY A 260 -22.94 -15.61 16.68
C GLY A 260 -23.37 -14.42 17.55
N VAL A 261 -24.12 -14.66 18.63
CA VAL A 261 -24.57 -13.60 19.57
C VAL A 261 -23.38 -12.94 20.28
N ILE A 262 -22.44 -13.74 20.78
CA ILE A 262 -21.24 -13.24 21.46
C ILE A 262 -20.41 -12.37 20.50
N ASN A 263 -20.24 -12.80 19.25
CA ASN A 263 -19.52 -12.00 18.25
C ASN A 263 -20.29 -10.74 17.85
N ALA A 264 -21.61 -10.82 17.69
CA ALA A 264 -22.40 -9.71 17.20
C ALA A 264 -22.48 -8.56 18.23
N LEU A 265 -22.88 -8.89 19.45
CA LEU A 265 -23.15 -7.92 20.51
C LEU A 265 -21.91 -7.66 21.38
N GLY A 266 -21.26 -8.73 21.84
CA GLY A 266 -20.10 -8.63 22.72
C GLY A 266 -18.87 -8.10 21.99
N TYR A 267 -18.41 -8.81 20.95
CA TYR A 267 -17.18 -8.45 20.25
C TYR A 267 -17.36 -7.24 19.32
N GLY A 268 -18.24 -7.37 18.33
CA GLY A 268 -18.44 -6.41 17.25
C GLY A 268 -19.01 -5.08 17.71
N LEU A 269 -20.18 -5.09 18.34
CA LEU A 269 -20.86 -3.85 18.78
C LEU A 269 -20.08 -3.13 19.88
N CYS A 270 -19.69 -3.80 20.97
CA CYS A 270 -18.91 -3.12 22.03
C CYS A 270 -17.56 -2.62 21.50
N GLY A 271 -16.89 -3.39 20.64
CA GLY A 271 -15.63 -2.98 20.02
C GLY A 271 -15.82 -1.73 19.15
N ALA A 272 -16.79 -1.76 18.24
CA ALA A 272 -17.10 -0.63 17.37
C ALA A 272 -17.46 0.64 18.17
N LEU A 273 -18.29 0.51 19.21
CA LEU A 273 -18.65 1.64 20.08
C LEU A 273 -17.45 2.15 20.90
N ALA A 274 -16.57 1.28 21.39
CA ALA A 274 -15.37 1.71 22.12
C ALA A 274 -14.46 2.60 21.25
N TRP A 275 -14.25 2.21 19.99
CA TRP A 275 -13.47 2.99 19.02
C TRP A 275 -14.24 4.18 18.44
N LEU A 276 -15.58 4.17 18.51
CA LEU A 276 -16.39 5.36 18.21
C LEU A 276 -16.19 6.44 19.28
N LEU A 277 -16.20 6.05 20.56
CA LEU A 277 -16.05 6.97 21.69
C LEU A 277 -14.62 7.49 21.84
N GLU A 278 -13.63 6.60 21.70
CA GLU A 278 -12.22 6.95 21.76
C GLU A 278 -11.52 6.44 20.49
N PRO A 279 -11.38 7.30 19.47
CA PRO A 279 -10.85 6.92 18.18
C PRO A 279 -9.48 6.27 18.29
N PRO A 280 -9.17 5.27 17.43
CA PRO A 280 -7.81 4.78 17.33
C PRO A 280 -6.90 5.92 16.90
N ARG A 281 -5.61 5.80 17.23
CA ARG A 281 -4.58 6.62 16.58
C ARG A 281 -4.81 6.62 15.06
N ALA A 282 -4.83 7.81 14.49
CA ALA A 282 -4.89 7.99 13.05
C ALA A 282 -3.74 7.19 12.43
N ALA A 283 -4.01 6.61 11.27
CA ALA A 283 -2.93 5.98 10.55
C ALA A 283 -1.83 7.00 10.32
N MET A 284 -0.58 6.60 10.55
CA MET A 284 0.54 7.24 9.87
C MET A 284 0.52 6.82 8.40
N LEU A 285 -0.63 6.75 7.72
CA LEU A 285 -0.63 6.53 6.29
C LEU A 285 0.13 7.72 5.71
N ASP A 286 1.30 7.40 5.17
CA ASP A 286 2.29 8.36 4.74
C ASP A 286 1.60 9.36 3.80
N ARG A 287 1.94 10.64 3.93
CA ARG A 287 1.53 11.65 2.95
C ARG A 287 1.89 11.07 1.58
N ARG A 288 0.98 11.18 0.61
CA ARG A 288 1.37 10.86 -0.77
C ARG A 288 2.49 11.84 -1.14
N PRO A 289 3.67 11.36 -1.53
CA PRO A 289 4.69 12.26 -2.02
C PRO A 289 4.14 13.01 -3.24
N PRO A 290 4.61 14.24 -3.50
CA PRO A 290 4.17 14.99 -4.66
C PRO A 290 4.68 14.27 -5.91
N PHE A 291 3.76 13.77 -6.74
CA PHE A 291 4.10 13.12 -8.01
C PHE A 291 4.04 14.15 -9.15
N SER A 292 4.89 13.97 -10.14
CA SER A 292 4.78 14.71 -11.39
C SER A 292 3.48 14.36 -12.09
N SER A 293 2.89 15.34 -12.77
CA SER A 293 1.74 15.18 -13.67
C SER A 293 2.16 14.83 -15.09
N LEU A 294 3.47 14.79 -15.37
CA LEU A 294 3.99 14.49 -16.70
C LEU A 294 3.69 13.03 -17.08
N ALA A 295 3.16 12.87 -18.28
CA ALA A 295 2.95 11.59 -18.92
C ALA A 295 3.38 11.65 -20.39
N SER A 296 3.77 10.51 -20.95
CA SER A 296 4.18 10.43 -22.35
C SER A 296 3.19 9.61 -23.20
N GLY A 297 3.33 9.73 -24.52
CA GLY A 297 2.72 8.80 -25.46
C GLY A 297 3.65 7.60 -25.67
N LEU A 298 3.54 6.93 -26.81
CA LEU A 298 4.41 5.78 -27.14
C LEU A 298 5.88 6.12 -27.39
N ARG A 299 6.22 7.42 -27.47
CA ARG A 299 7.60 7.92 -27.64
C ARG A 299 7.84 9.13 -26.74
N VAL A 300 8.94 9.09 -26.01
CA VAL A 300 9.47 10.19 -25.20
C VAL A 300 10.48 10.98 -26.04
N GLY A 301 11.67 10.43 -26.30
CA GLY A 301 12.67 11.06 -27.17
C GLY A 301 13.36 12.28 -26.54
N ALA A 302 14.54 12.65 -27.06
CA ALA A 302 15.37 13.70 -26.46
C ALA A 302 14.73 15.10 -26.56
N ASP A 303 13.81 15.28 -27.49
CA ASP A 303 13.04 16.49 -27.77
C ASP A 303 11.72 16.56 -26.96
N PHE A 304 11.51 15.66 -25.99
CA PHE A 304 10.23 15.54 -25.27
C PHE A 304 9.76 16.85 -24.64
N PHE A 305 10.65 17.54 -23.92
CA PHE A 305 10.28 18.76 -23.19
C PHE A 305 9.99 19.92 -24.15
N GLU A 306 10.72 20.04 -25.26
CA GLU A 306 10.46 21.02 -26.33
C GLU A 306 9.14 20.74 -27.02
N ARG A 307 8.96 19.50 -27.49
CA ARG A 307 7.78 19.08 -28.26
C ARG A 307 6.49 19.25 -27.46
N ARG A 308 6.57 19.15 -26.13
CA ARG A 308 5.46 19.35 -25.20
C ARG A 308 5.38 20.78 -24.65
N ALA A 309 6.28 21.68 -25.06
CA ALA A 309 6.36 23.06 -24.58
C ALA A 309 6.43 23.17 -23.05
N LEU A 310 7.26 22.32 -22.41
CA LEU A 310 7.38 22.20 -20.95
C LEU A 310 8.50 23.05 -20.36
N ILE A 311 9.35 23.64 -21.20
CA ILE A 311 10.51 24.41 -20.76
C ILE A 311 10.05 25.79 -20.29
N ALA A 312 10.43 26.16 -19.07
CA ALA A 312 10.12 27.47 -18.51
C ALA A 312 10.85 28.58 -19.27
N THR A 313 10.15 29.66 -19.62
CA THR A 313 10.75 30.87 -20.20
C THR A 313 11.65 31.58 -19.17
N ASN A 314 12.83 32.03 -19.62
CA ASN A 314 13.78 32.87 -18.85
C ASN A 314 14.29 32.26 -17.53
N SER A 315 14.36 30.93 -17.42
CA SER A 315 14.94 30.25 -16.28
C SER A 315 16.08 29.35 -16.74
N ALA A 316 17.33 29.78 -16.54
CA ALA A 316 18.51 28.95 -16.78
C ALA A 316 18.88 28.20 -15.50
N VAL A 317 19.20 26.92 -15.62
CA VAL A 317 19.65 26.05 -14.53
C VAL A 317 20.88 25.28 -15.01
N ARG A 318 21.83 25.03 -14.12
CA ARG A 318 23.09 24.33 -14.47
C ARG A 318 23.21 22.93 -13.88
N GLY A 319 22.62 22.70 -12.71
CA GLY A 319 22.63 21.40 -12.03
C GLY A 319 21.25 20.81 -11.80
N LEU A 320 21.23 19.62 -11.20
CA LEU A 320 20.02 18.95 -10.71
C LEU A 320 19.40 19.69 -9.52
N VAL A 321 20.21 20.45 -8.76
CA VAL A 321 19.82 21.31 -7.66
C VAL A 321 20.65 22.59 -7.65
N ASP A 322 20.21 23.65 -6.96
CA ASP A 322 21.03 24.85 -6.75
C ASP A 322 22.09 24.64 -5.67
N ASP A 323 21.68 23.99 -4.57
CA ASP A 323 22.52 23.74 -3.41
C ASP A 323 22.16 22.36 -2.84
N LEU A 324 23.17 21.49 -2.69
CA LEU A 324 22.98 20.16 -2.11
C LEU A 324 22.59 20.22 -0.63
N ALA A 325 22.89 21.32 0.08
CA ALA A 325 22.52 21.53 1.47
C ALA A 325 21.00 21.56 1.69
N GLN A 326 20.19 21.73 0.64
CA GLN A 326 18.72 21.58 0.75
C GLN A 326 18.29 20.19 1.22
N PHE A 327 19.16 19.18 1.08
CA PHE A 327 18.92 17.82 1.55
C PHE A 327 19.37 17.57 2.99
N ASN A 328 19.96 18.56 3.67
CA ASN A 328 20.45 18.40 5.04
C ASN A 328 19.34 17.88 5.96
N SER A 329 19.70 16.86 6.75
CA SER A 329 18.85 16.16 7.70
C SER A 329 19.71 15.47 8.76
N VAL A 330 19.09 14.77 9.71
CA VAL A 330 19.82 13.95 10.71
C VAL A 330 20.67 12.85 10.06
N GLU A 331 20.32 12.42 8.84
CA GLU A 331 20.97 11.30 8.15
C GLU A 331 21.90 11.74 7.01
N PHE A 332 21.88 13.02 6.65
CA PHE A 332 22.64 13.56 5.54
C PHE A 332 23.11 14.98 5.82
N GLU A 333 24.41 15.20 5.63
CA GLU A 333 25.07 16.48 5.72
C GLU A 333 25.86 16.75 4.45
N ALA A 334 25.45 17.74 3.66
CA ALA A 334 26.08 18.12 2.41
C ALA A 334 27.54 18.58 2.60
N GLY A 335 27.85 19.22 3.74
CA GLY A 335 29.21 19.67 4.06
C GLY A 335 30.24 18.55 4.18
N ARG A 336 29.80 17.31 4.44
CA ARG A 336 30.65 16.12 4.48
C ARG A 336 30.87 15.48 3.11
N VAL A 337 30.14 15.90 2.08
CA VAL A 337 30.28 15.36 0.72
C VAL A 337 31.41 16.08 0.01
N ALA A 338 32.30 15.32 -0.63
CA ALA A 338 33.43 15.85 -1.37
C ALA A 338 33.01 16.86 -2.45
N GLN A 339 33.81 17.92 -2.62
CA GLN A 339 33.52 19.01 -3.54
C GLN A 339 33.23 18.55 -4.98
N PRO A 340 33.96 17.58 -5.59
CA PRO A 340 33.65 17.15 -6.95
C PRO A 340 32.29 16.47 -7.09
N ILE A 341 31.86 15.74 -6.05
CA ILE A 341 30.55 15.08 -6.01
C ILE A 341 29.45 16.14 -5.85
N ARG A 342 29.65 17.12 -4.96
CA ARG A 342 28.70 18.24 -4.80
C ARG A 342 28.53 19.03 -6.09
N ALA A 343 29.65 19.40 -6.71
CA ALA A 343 29.68 20.12 -7.97
C ALA A 343 28.92 19.37 -9.08
N PHE A 344 28.97 18.04 -9.12
CA PHE A 344 28.16 17.27 -10.06
C PHE A 344 26.65 17.47 -9.88
N TYR A 345 26.14 17.60 -8.65
CA TYR A 345 24.70 17.83 -8.42
C TYR A 345 24.30 19.30 -8.62
N GLU A 346 25.19 20.24 -8.30
CA GLU A 346 24.96 21.70 -8.36
C GLU A 346 25.24 22.30 -9.75
N ASP A 347 26.13 21.69 -10.54
CA ASP A 347 26.59 22.14 -11.86
C ASP A 347 26.76 20.96 -12.84
N THR A 348 25.73 20.11 -12.92
CA THR A 348 25.73 18.86 -13.70
C THR A 348 26.06 19.06 -15.18
N GLU A 349 25.72 20.20 -15.78
CA GLU A 349 26.01 20.53 -17.18
C GLU A 349 27.51 20.52 -17.50
N SER A 350 28.36 20.81 -16.51
CA SER A 350 29.82 20.82 -16.65
C SER A 350 30.48 19.41 -16.62
N PHE A 351 29.67 18.34 -16.52
CA PHE A 351 30.18 16.98 -16.34
C PHE A 351 29.76 16.03 -17.46
N ASP A 352 30.74 15.33 -18.03
CA ASP A 352 30.52 14.18 -18.89
C ASP A 352 30.24 12.90 -18.08
N LEU A 353 29.37 12.03 -18.59
CA LEU A 353 29.12 10.71 -18.01
C LEU A 353 29.57 9.59 -18.95
N ARG A 354 30.27 8.59 -18.39
CA ARG A 354 30.49 7.29 -19.03
C ARG A 354 29.70 6.22 -18.28
N LEU A 355 28.86 5.47 -19.00
CA LEU A 355 28.00 4.43 -18.42
C LEU A 355 28.46 3.04 -18.85
N PHE A 356 28.56 2.13 -17.89
CA PHE A 356 28.93 0.73 -18.13
C PHE A 356 27.81 -0.20 -17.61
N PRO A 357 26.80 -0.53 -18.45
CA PRO A 357 25.68 -1.35 -18.01
C PRO A 357 26.13 -2.80 -17.76
N ARG A 358 25.68 -3.38 -16.62
CA ARG A 358 25.92 -4.79 -16.28
C ARG A 358 24.61 -5.48 -15.93
N TRP A 359 24.11 -6.29 -16.85
CA TRP A 359 22.93 -7.13 -16.63
C TRP A 359 23.31 -8.42 -15.87
N ARG A 360 22.64 -8.72 -14.76
CA ARG A 360 22.91 -9.92 -13.93
C ARG A 360 21.75 -10.91 -13.96
N GLY A 361 22.03 -12.18 -13.70
CA GLY A 361 21.02 -13.24 -13.53
C GLY A 361 20.02 -13.35 -14.68
N ALA A 362 18.74 -13.48 -14.33
CA ALA A 362 17.63 -13.59 -15.28
C ALA A 362 17.45 -12.33 -16.15
N ALA A 363 17.85 -11.15 -15.67
CA ALA A 363 17.69 -9.89 -16.40
C ALA A 363 18.44 -9.89 -17.74
N ARG A 364 19.56 -10.63 -17.87
CA ARG A 364 20.26 -10.81 -19.17
C ARG A 364 19.37 -11.39 -20.26
N ARG A 365 18.46 -12.31 -19.91
CA ARG A 365 17.56 -12.96 -20.87
C ARG A 365 16.47 -11.99 -21.34
N PHE A 366 16.06 -11.07 -20.47
CA PHE A 366 15.04 -10.06 -20.78
C PHE A 366 15.61 -8.80 -21.43
N ALA A 367 16.91 -8.52 -21.25
CA ALA A 367 17.58 -7.31 -21.74
C ALA A 367 17.35 -7.04 -23.23
N ARG A 368 17.39 -8.05 -24.11
CA ARG A 368 17.15 -7.86 -25.56
C ARG A 368 15.72 -7.42 -25.88
N ARG A 369 14.72 -8.05 -25.24
CA ARG A 369 13.30 -7.68 -25.40
C ARG A 369 13.05 -6.28 -24.83
N TYR A 370 13.64 -6.01 -23.67
CA TYR A 370 13.62 -4.69 -23.03
C TYR A 370 14.18 -3.62 -23.95
N ALA A 371 15.38 -3.81 -24.51
CA ALA A 371 16.03 -2.85 -25.40
C ALA A 371 15.21 -2.55 -26.66
N GLY A 372 14.51 -3.55 -27.21
CA GLY A 372 13.58 -3.33 -28.32
C GLY A 372 12.40 -2.44 -27.94
N PHE A 373 11.80 -2.67 -26.77
CA PHE A 373 10.69 -1.87 -26.27
C PHE A 373 11.12 -0.46 -25.82
N SER A 374 12.08 -0.37 -24.90
CA SER A 374 12.62 0.91 -24.38
C SER A 374 13.24 1.75 -25.49
N GLY A 375 13.76 1.09 -26.52
CA GLY A 375 14.30 1.74 -27.69
C GLY A 375 13.25 2.42 -28.57
N ARG A 376 12.02 1.88 -28.64
CA ARG A 376 10.89 2.54 -29.32
C ARG A 376 10.32 3.67 -28.46
N LEU A 377 10.31 3.45 -27.14
CA LEU A 377 9.84 4.44 -26.18
C LEU A 377 10.82 5.61 -26.03
N GLU A 378 12.11 5.39 -26.29
CA GLU A 378 13.20 6.34 -26.04
C GLU A 378 13.19 6.89 -24.59
N GLN A 379 13.04 5.97 -23.63
CA GLN A 379 12.96 6.27 -22.21
C GLN A 379 13.49 5.11 -21.38
N VAL A 380 14.34 5.41 -20.39
CA VAL A 380 15.08 4.41 -19.59
C VAL A 380 15.79 3.37 -20.50
N HIS A 381 16.21 3.78 -21.69
CA HIS A 381 16.86 2.93 -22.69
C HIS A 381 18.35 2.77 -22.36
N TYR A 382 18.65 1.81 -21.48
CA TYR A 382 20.04 1.45 -21.18
C TYR A 382 20.63 0.53 -22.25
N ALA A 383 21.83 0.88 -22.70
CA ALA A 383 22.64 0.10 -23.63
C ALA A 383 22.77 -1.37 -23.19
N LEU A 384 22.85 -2.26 -24.19
CA LEU A 384 23.06 -3.68 -23.96
C LEU A 384 24.54 -3.99 -23.72
N SER A 385 25.43 -3.11 -24.18
CA SER A 385 26.88 -3.26 -24.05
C SER A 385 27.59 -1.95 -23.68
N ALA A 386 28.80 -2.06 -23.12
CA ALA A 386 29.64 -0.91 -22.82
C ALA A 386 30.08 -0.12 -24.08
N ALA A 387 30.14 -0.76 -25.25
CA ALA A 387 30.52 -0.13 -26.51
C ALA A 387 29.44 0.86 -27.01
N GLU A 388 28.17 0.52 -26.80
CA GLU A 388 27.03 1.42 -27.08
C GLU A 388 26.93 2.59 -26.06
N GLY A 389 27.58 2.46 -24.90
CA GLY A 389 27.63 3.48 -23.85
C GLY A 389 28.74 4.53 -24.00
N ALA A 390 29.55 4.46 -25.07
CA ALA A 390 30.65 5.38 -25.31
C ALA A 390 30.14 6.70 -25.91
N GLY A 391 30.16 7.78 -25.11
CA GLY A 391 29.76 9.11 -25.52
C GLY A 391 28.28 9.38 -25.26
N ILE A 392 28.00 9.88 -24.05
CA ILE A 392 26.68 10.35 -23.63
C ILE A 392 26.71 11.86 -23.61
N GLU A 393 25.72 12.47 -24.26
CA GLU A 393 25.47 13.90 -24.14
C GLU A 393 24.30 14.13 -23.19
N SER A 394 24.32 15.27 -22.52
CA SER A 394 23.26 15.64 -21.61
C SER A 394 22.97 17.12 -21.66
N ARG A 395 21.75 17.47 -21.29
CA ARG A 395 21.32 18.86 -21.15
C ARG A 395 20.35 18.99 -20.00
N ILE A 396 20.48 20.09 -19.26
CA ILE A 396 19.55 20.45 -18.20
C ILE A 396 18.74 21.68 -18.63
N VAL A 397 17.44 21.64 -18.34
CA VAL A 397 16.49 22.73 -18.62
C VAL A 397 15.59 22.97 -17.41
N ALA A 398 15.15 24.20 -17.19
CA ALA A 398 14.10 24.47 -16.20
C ALA A 398 12.74 24.08 -16.79
N LEU A 399 11.89 23.40 -16.02
CA LEU A 399 10.55 23.03 -16.45
C LEU A 399 9.50 23.88 -15.75
N ASP A 400 8.35 24.07 -16.40
CA ASP A 400 7.21 24.79 -15.85
C ASP A 400 6.60 24.03 -14.65
N PRO A 401 6.65 24.59 -13.43
CA PRO A 401 6.05 23.98 -12.24
C PRO A 401 4.54 23.77 -12.34
N HIS A 402 3.83 24.59 -13.12
CA HIS A 402 2.38 24.47 -13.28
C HIS A 402 1.98 23.25 -14.09
N VAL A 403 2.84 22.80 -15.02
CA VAL A 403 2.59 21.62 -15.84
C VAL A 403 3.08 20.35 -15.16
N ASP A 404 4.24 20.40 -14.49
CA ASP A 404 4.75 19.25 -13.74
C ASP A 404 3.99 19.01 -12.42
N GLY A 405 3.53 20.08 -11.76
CA GLY A 405 2.82 20.02 -10.48
C GLY A 405 3.75 20.00 -9.25
N ARG A 406 5.07 20.03 -9.44
CA ARG A 406 6.09 20.17 -8.39
C ARG A 406 6.83 21.51 -8.57
N ALA A 407 7.42 22.03 -7.50
CA ALA A 407 8.19 23.27 -7.54
C ALA A 407 9.66 23.02 -7.91
N GLY A 408 10.31 24.02 -8.54
CA GLY A 408 11.75 24.00 -8.83
C GLY A 408 12.19 22.87 -9.77
N VAL A 409 11.33 22.45 -10.68
CA VAL A 409 11.52 21.25 -11.49
C VAL A 409 12.55 21.48 -12.58
N ARG A 410 13.46 20.52 -12.75
CA ARG A 410 14.52 20.53 -13.76
C ARG A 410 14.46 19.30 -14.63
N GLY A 411 14.42 19.50 -15.93
CA GLY A 411 14.48 18.44 -16.92
C GLY A 411 15.94 18.07 -17.18
N TRP A 412 16.29 16.79 -17.02
CA TRP A 412 17.56 16.24 -17.47
C TRP A 412 17.33 15.26 -18.60
N VAL A 413 17.87 15.60 -19.76
CA VAL A 413 17.79 14.80 -20.97
C VAL A 413 19.16 14.21 -21.23
N ARG A 414 19.24 12.89 -21.43
CA ARG A 414 20.46 12.21 -21.86
C ARG A 414 20.23 11.41 -23.13
N TRP A 415 21.16 11.47 -24.08
CA TRP A 415 21.11 10.71 -25.33
C TRP A 415 22.49 10.17 -25.72
N TYR A 416 22.49 9.14 -26.56
CA TYR A 416 23.72 8.60 -27.15
C TYR A 416 24.20 9.50 -28.28
N ARG A 417 25.43 10.04 -28.20
CA ARG A 417 25.99 10.94 -29.21
C ARG A 417 25.92 10.36 -30.62
N GLY A 418 26.22 9.07 -30.77
CA GLY A 418 26.26 8.41 -32.08
C GLY A 418 24.89 8.19 -32.73
N SER A 419 23.83 7.95 -31.96
CA SER A 419 22.50 7.63 -32.50
C SER A 419 21.44 8.70 -32.31
N GLY A 420 21.69 9.70 -31.45
CA GLY A 420 20.72 10.72 -31.05
C GLY A 420 19.56 10.19 -30.19
N ARG A 421 19.49 8.88 -29.93
CA ARG A 421 18.39 8.26 -29.19
C ARG A 421 18.48 8.60 -27.72
N ALA A 422 17.36 8.99 -27.11
CA ALA A 422 17.33 9.28 -25.69
C ALA A 422 17.57 8.01 -24.85
N ILE A 423 18.46 8.14 -23.89
CA ILE A 423 18.71 7.17 -22.82
C ILE A 423 17.61 7.35 -21.78
N TYR A 424 17.44 8.56 -21.26
CA TYR A 424 16.31 8.89 -20.42
C TYR A 424 16.02 10.38 -20.47
N VAL A 425 14.76 10.69 -20.15
CA VAL A 425 14.23 12.03 -19.98
C VAL A 425 13.57 12.06 -18.61
N ALA A 426 14.11 12.88 -17.70
CA ALA A 426 13.71 12.85 -16.31
C ALA A 426 13.46 14.27 -15.79
N ALA A 427 12.39 14.44 -15.03
CA ALA A 427 12.05 15.68 -14.34
C ALA A 427 12.41 15.56 -12.86
N TYR A 428 13.47 16.23 -12.45
CA TYR A 428 14.00 16.30 -11.10
C TYR A 428 13.31 17.41 -10.31
N ALA A 429 12.93 17.08 -9.08
CA ALA A 429 12.41 18.02 -8.10
C ALA A 429 12.93 17.62 -6.72
N THR A 430 12.73 18.50 -5.76
CA THR A 430 12.94 18.21 -4.34
C THR A 430 11.61 18.34 -3.62
N HIS A 431 11.33 17.41 -2.71
CA HIS A 431 10.27 17.61 -1.73
C HIS A 431 10.77 17.29 -0.34
N ARG A 432 10.08 17.83 0.67
CA ARG A 432 10.47 17.71 2.07
C ARG A 432 9.28 17.31 2.91
N ASP A 433 9.48 16.33 3.79
CA ASP A 433 8.54 16.02 4.86
C ASP A 433 8.99 16.73 6.16
N SER A 434 8.37 16.41 7.30
CA SER A 434 8.73 17.04 8.58
C SER A 434 10.13 16.63 9.11
N ARG A 435 10.82 15.69 8.47
CA ARG A 435 12.06 15.06 8.98
C ARG A 435 13.24 15.20 8.01
N ARG A 436 13.01 15.12 6.70
CA ARG A 436 14.06 15.07 5.68
C ARG A 436 13.56 15.55 4.31
N ALA A 437 14.50 15.81 3.41
CA ALA A 437 14.20 16.08 2.01
C ALA A 437 14.57 14.87 1.14
N TYR A 438 13.86 14.76 0.02
CA TYR A 438 13.91 13.67 -0.93
C TYR A 438 14.22 14.21 -2.32
N MET A 439 15.09 13.50 -3.04
CA MET A 439 15.27 13.72 -4.46
C MET A 439 14.15 12.99 -5.19
N ASN A 440 13.30 13.75 -5.90
CA ASN A 440 12.07 13.26 -6.49
C ASN A 440 12.17 13.35 -8.02
N ILE A 441 12.31 12.21 -8.67
CA ILE A 441 12.64 12.09 -10.08
C ILE A 441 11.45 11.45 -10.79
N ALA A 442 10.93 12.10 -11.83
CA ALA A 442 9.85 11.54 -12.65
C ALA A 442 10.33 11.24 -14.07
N PHE A 443 10.15 10.00 -14.52
CA PHE A 443 10.41 9.58 -15.89
C PHE A 443 9.06 9.43 -16.61
N PRO A 444 8.70 10.33 -17.55
CA PRO A 444 7.43 10.24 -18.27
C PRO A 444 7.29 8.91 -19.02
N LEU A 445 6.15 8.23 -18.84
CA LEU A 445 5.80 6.95 -19.45
C LEU A 445 4.37 6.98 -20.03
N PRO A 446 3.98 6.01 -20.88
CA PRO A 446 2.61 5.89 -21.33
C PRO A 446 1.65 5.77 -20.14
N GLY A 447 0.68 6.69 -20.06
CA GLY A 447 -0.35 6.70 -19.02
C GLY A 447 0.07 7.25 -17.65
N GLY A 448 1.30 7.77 -17.49
CA GLY A 448 1.78 8.30 -16.22
C GLY A 448 3.28 8.58 -16.21
N ASN A 449 3.93 8.39 -15.07
CA ASN A 449 5.39 8.42 -14.96
C ASN A 449 5.89 7.39 -13.97
N LEU A 450 7.14 6.96 -14.16
CA LEU A 450 7.90 6.27 -13.13
C LEU A 450 8.48 7.34 -12.21
N ALA A 451 8.02 7.39 -10.97
CA ALA A 451 8.55 8.29 -9.95
C ALA A 451 9.56 7.53 -9.08
N SER A 452 10.81 7.97 -9.10
CA SER A 452 11.88 7.52 -8.22
C SER A 452 12.09 8.55 -7.11
N ILE A 453 11.80 8.15 -5.88
CA ILE A 453 11.96 8.99 -4.69
C ILE A 453 13.13 8.44 -3.90
N LEU A 454 14.21 9.21 -3.85
CA LEU A 454 15.47 8.82 -3.27
C LEU A 454 15.76 9.63 -2.01
N ARG A 455 16.16 8.92 -0.95
CA ARG A 455 16.64 9.49 0.29
C ARG A 455 18.17 9.60 0.24
N PRO A 456 18.74 10.81 0.40
CA PRO A 456 20.19 10.98 0.53
C PRO A 456 20.71 10.53 1.90
N GLN A 457 21.90 9.96 1.93
CA GLN A 457 22.69 9.69 3.14
C GLN A 457 24.18 9.89 2.85
N ASN A 458 24.98 10.25 3.85
CA ASN A 458 26.43 10.24 3.71
C ASN A 458 26.93 8.79 3.58
N HIS A 459 27.94 8.57 2.75
CA HIS A 459 28.49 7.23 2.49
C HIS A 459 30.01 7.27 2.44
N GLY A 460 30.68 6.25 2.98
CA GLY A 460 32.15 6.22 3.02
C GLY A 460 32.72 7.39 3.83
N ALA A 461 33.87 7.90 3.41
CA ALA A 461 34.52 9.04 4.06
C ALA A 461 33.85 10.36 3.68
N ASP A 462 33.60 10.55 2.38
CA ASP A 462 33.17 11.81 1.77
C ASP A 462 32.18 11.63 0.60
N GLY A 463 31.59 10.43 0.46
CA GLY A 463 30.63 10.09 -0.57
C GLY A 463 29.17 10.34 -0.20
N ILE A 464 28.29 10.00 -1.15
CA ILE A 464 26.83 10.07 -1.01
C ILE A 464 26.19 8.79 -1.51
N VAL A 465 25.16 8.34 -0.79
CA VAL A 465 24.26 7.29 -1.26
C VAL A 465 22.85 7.86 -1.39
N LEU A 466 22.20 7.57 -2.52
CA LEU A 466 20.80 7.87 -2.78
C LEU A 466 20.05 6.54 -2.82
N THR A 467 19.05 6.34 -1.96
CA THR A 467 18.34 5.05 -1.90
C THR A 467 16.82 5.23 -1.93
N SER A 468 16.15 4.38 -2.71
CA SER A 468 14.68 4.24 -2.67
C SER A 468 14.23 3.22 -1.62
N HIS A 469 15.17 2.58 -0.91
CA HIS A 469 14.86 1.51 0.03
C HIS A 469 14.28 2.11 1.31
N THR A 470 13.06 1.69 1.64
CA THR A 470 12.40 2.18 2.84
C THR A 470 13.06 1.63 4.10
N ASP A 471 13.37 2.50 5.07
CA ASP A 471 13.81 2.07 6.41
C ASP A 471 12.57 1.60 7.20
N PRO A 472 12.45 0.31 7.56
CA PRO A 472 11.29 -0.18 8.32
C PRO A 472 11.12 0.48 9.69
N ALA A 473 12.21 0.95 10.31
CA ALA A 473 12.18 1.62 11.60
C ALA A 473 11.78 3.10 11.46
N ARG A 474 12.12 3.72 10.33
CA ARG A 474 11.83 5.12 10.03
C ARG A 474 11.27 5.28 8.62
N PRO A 475 10.07 4.74 8.37
CA PRO A 475 9.48 4.78 7.04
C PRO A 475 9.32 6.22 6.57
N GLY A 476 9.48 6.42 5.27
CA GLY A 476 9.30 7.68 4.59
C GLY A 476 8.82 7.47 3.16
N ASP A 477 8.93 8.53 2.37
CA ASP A 477 8.41 8.56 1.00
C ASP A 477 9.29 7.79 -0.01
N GLU A 478 10.48 7.37 0.40
CA GLU A 478 11.43 6.71 -0.48
C GLU A 478 10.86 5.44 -1.13
N GLY A 479 11.04 5.35 -2.45
CA GLY A 479 10.49 4.27 -3.24
C GLY A 479 10.40 4.59 -4.73
N VAL A 480 10.12 3.55 -5.50
CA VAL A 480 9.84 3.64 -6.93
C VAL A 480 8.36 3.35 -7.18
N TYR A 481 7.68 4.29 -7.83
CA TYR A 481 6.24 4.28 -8.04
C TYR A 481 5.91 4.42 -9.53
N PHE A 482 4.82 3.82 -9.97
CA PHE A 482 4.14 4.24 -11.18
C PHE A 482 3.03 5.22 -10.79
N ALA A 483 3.25 6.52 -11.06
CA ALA A 483 2.29 7.57 -10.78
C ALA A 483 1.40 7.80 -12.00
N SER A 484 0.10 7.62 -11.83
CA SER A 484 -0.92 7.90 -12.84
C SER A 484 -1.97 8.87 -12.29
N ALA A 485 -2.81 9.42 -13.19
CA ALA A 485 -3.94 10.26 -12.79
C ALA A 485 -4.98 9.52 -11.93
N LEU A 486 -5.04 8.18 -11.99
CA LEU A 486 -5.99 7.36 -11.23
C LEU A 486 -5.47 7.04 -9.83
N VAL A 487 -4.30 6.37 -9.77
CA VAL A 487 -3.68 5.96 -8.51
C VAL A 487 -2.17 5.82 -8.70
N PRO A 488 -1.36 6.31 -7.75
CA PRO A 488 0.05 5.96 -7.69
C PRO A 488 0.23 4.55 -7.11
N ILE A 489 1.04 3.73 -7.76
CA ILE A 489 1.31 2.34 -7.37
C ILE A 489 2.77 2.21 -7.00
N ARG A 490 3.09 1.78 -5.77
CA ARG A 490 4.47 1.40 -5.41
C ARG A 490 4.87 0.14 -6.16
N LEU A 491 5.92 0.21 -6.96
CA LEU A 491 6.43 -0.92 -7.71
C LEU A 491 7.33 -1.80 -6.82
N PRO A 492 7.40 -3.12 -7.05
CA PRO A 492 8.25 -4.03 -6.27
C PRO A 492 9.72 -3.97 -6.71
N ILE A 493 10.22 -2.76 -6.99
CA ILE A 493 11.61 -2.51 -7.39
C ILE A 493 12.21 -1.47 -6.46
N ASN A 494 13.51 -1.56 -6.27
CA ASN A 494 14.27 -0.59 -5.50
C ASN A 494 15.57 -0.27 -6.20
N GLU A 495 16.08 0.92 -5.92
CA GLU A 495 17.36 1.35 -6.43
C GLU A 495 18.21 1.99 -5.34
N THR A 496 19.51 1.86 -5.50
CA THR A 496 20.50 2.55 -4.68
C THR A 496 21.65 3.01 -5.56
N ILE A 497 21.97 4.29 -5.46
CA ILE A 497 23.05 4.95 -6.20
C ILE A 497 24.10 5.32 -5.18
N PHE A 498 25.26 4.70 -5.29
CA PHE A 498 26.43 5.05 -4.51
C PHE A 498 27.36 5.92 -5.35
N VAL A 499 27.89 7.00 -4.78
CA VAL A 499 28.84 7.88 -5.44
C VAL A 499 30.04 8.08 -4.51
N TRP A 500 31.23 7.87 -5.07
CA TRP A 500 32.51 7.97 -4.37
C TRP A 500 33.47 8.89 -5.10
N THR A 501 34.41 9.45 -4.36
CA THR A 501 35.63 10.00 -4.92
C THR A 501 36.55 8.86 -5.38
N LEU A 502 37.54 9.17 -6.23
CA LEU A 502 38.52 8.17 -6.69
C LEU A 502 39.46 7.67 -5.57
N VAL A 503 39.56 8.42 -4.48
CA VAL A 503 40.48 8.15 -3.36
C VAL A 503 39.80 7.45 -2.19
N ASP A 504 38.46 7.33 -2.19
CA ASP A 504 37.74 6.62 -1.15
C ASP A 504 38.06 5.12 -1.20
N ALA A 505 38.54 4.57 -0.08
CA ALA A 505 38.93 3.17 0.03
C ALA A 505 37.76 2.18 -0.17
N SER A 506 36.52 2.63 0.01
CA SER A 506 35.30 1.85 -0.23
C SER A 506 34.85 1.85 -1.69
N ALA A 507 35.45 2.67 -2.55
CA ALA A 507 35.14 2.72 -3.97
C ALA A 507 35.50 1.39 -4.67
N PRO A 508 34.61 0.82 -5.51
CA PRO A 508 34.91 -0.41 -6.23
C PRO A 508 36.12 -0.26 -7.16
N ARG A 509 37.17 -1.07 -6.92
CA ARG A 509 38.44 -0.99 -7.67
C ARG A 509 38.25 -1.12 -9.18
N ASP A 510 37.29 -1.92 -9.62
CA ASP A 510 37.01 -2.11 -11.05
C ASP A 510 36.33 -0.91 -11.71
N LEU A 511 35.63 -0.06 -10.95
CA LEU A 511 35.10 1.21 -11.44
C LEU A 511 36.18 2.29 -11.47
N VAL A 512 36.98 2.39 -10.40
CA VAL A 512 38.11 3.33 -10.33
C VAL A 512 39.10 3.07 -11.48
N ALA A 513 39.44 1.80 -11.75
CA ALA A 513 40.33 1.42 -12.86
C ALA A 513 39.79 1.74 -14.26
N ARG A 514 38.48 1.98 -14.42
CA ARG A 514 37.86 2.41 -15.69
C ARG A 514 37.84 3.92 -15.86
N GLY A 515 38.15 4.67 -14.80
CA GLY A 515 38.29 6.12 -14.85
C GLY A 515 39.40 6.53 -15.82
N GLY A 516 39.14 7.58 -16.59
CA GLY A 516 40.16 8.29 -17.34
C GLY A 516 40.82 9.42 -16.53
N PRO A 517 41.82 10.11 -17.09
CA PRO A 517 42.57 11.17 -16.41
C PRO A 517 41.71 12.33 -15.88
N THR A 518 40.56 12.57 -16.50
CA THR A 518 39.60 13.63 -16.14
C THR A 518 38.48 13.15 -15.23
N THR A 519 38.53 11.90 -14.74
CA THR A 519 37.49 11.36 -13.88
C THR A 519 37.64 11.96 -12.48
N VAL A 520 36.54 12.46 -11.92
CA VAL A 520 36.54 13.10 -10.60
C VAL A 520 35.70 12.35 -9.56
N ALA A 521 34.77 11.51 -10.02
CA ALA A 521 33.95 10.66 -9.18
C ALA A 521 33.56 9.37 -9.93
N VAL A 522 33.25 8.33 -9.17
CA VAL A 522 32.69 7.07 -9.69
C VAL A 522 31.38 6.76 -9.00
N ALA A 523 30.44 6.16 -9.73
CA ALA A 523 29.14 5.79 -9.19
C ALA A 523 28.77 4.35 -9.55
N ARG A 524 28.04 3.70 -8.63
CA ARG A 524 27.37 2.42 -8.87
C ARG A 524 25.88 2.61 -8.64
N HIS A 525 25.09 2.37 -9.67
CA HIS A 525 23.64 2.33 -9.59
C HIS A 525 23.20 0.87 -9.63
N ASP A 526 22.67 0.41 -8.51
CA ASP A 526 22.09 -0.91 -8.40
C ASP A 526 20.57 -0.78 -8.40
N ALA A 527 19.90 -1.53 -9.29
CA ALA A 527 18.45 -1.64 -9.36
C ALA A 527 18.05 -3.12 -9.31
N TRP A 528 17.09 -3.46 -8.46
CA TRP A 528 16.69 -4.84 -8.19
C TRP A 528 15.18 -5.00 -8.03
#